data_AF-B4JTZ2-F1
#
_entry.id   AF-B4JTZ2-F1
#
_cell.length_a   1.000
_cell.length_b   1.000
_cell.length_c   1.000
_cell.angle_alpha   90.00
_cell.angle_beta   90.00
_cell.angle_gamma   90.00
#
_symmetry.space_group_name_H-M   'P 1'
#
loop_
_entity.id
_entity.type
_entity.pdbx_description
1 polymer ?
#
loop_
_entity_poly.entity_id
_entity_poly.type
_entity_poly.pdbx_seq_one_letter_code
_entity_poly.pdbx_strand_id
1 'polypeptide(L)'
;MIREYVIAKFEDVWYRARVIRIIQNQLDCTYNVMFLDFTNVAFVTEQDIRRYPADLTVPCFTSVCLIEDMPHRPTTDQINFLEKKLQMNSLLHIDSVNYSPHTDIALIKCDSLIEGLAKMM
;
A
#
# COMPACT_ATOMS: atom_id res chain seq x y z
N MET A 1 -17.72 -0.40 -9.25
CA MET A 1 -16.55 -0.97 -8.57
C MET A 1 -16.77 -0.75 -7.08
N ILE A 2 -16.82 -1.80 -6.26
CA ILE A 2 -17.05 -1.66 -4.82
C ILE A 2 -15.78 -1.04 -4.23
N ARG A 3 -15.92 0.15 -3.63
CA ARG A 3 -14.84 0.91 -2.96
C ARG A 3 -15.30 1.31 -1.56
N GLU A 4 -15.96 0.39 -0.86
CA GLU A 4 -16.49 0.68 0.47
C GLU A 4 -15.35 0.65 1.49
N TYR A 5 -15.24 1.74 2.25
CA TYR A 5 -14.36 1.81 3.41
C TYR A 5 -15.00 1.07 4.58
N VAL A 6 -14.17 0.34 5.32
CA VAL A 6 -14.59 -0.47 6.46
C VAL A 6 -13.53 -0.41 7.55
N ILE A 7 -13.89 -0.84 8.76
CA ILE A 7 -12.93 -1.22 9.79
C ILE A 7 -12.81 -2.73 9.76
N ALA A 8 -11.62 -3.26 9.47
CA ALA A 8 -11.37 -4.69 9.34
C ALA A 8 -10.37 -5.17 10.39
N LYS A 9 -10.54 -6.41 10.85
CA LYS A 9 -9.70 -7.04 11.85
C LYS A 9 -8.51 -7.75 11.20
N PHE A 10 -7.30 -7.55 11.76
CA PHE A 10 -6.07 -8.27 11.40
C PHE A 10 -5.28 -8.54 12.67
N GLU A 11 -4.89 -9.80 12.90
CA GLU A 11 -4.13 -10.21 14.10
C GLU A 11 -4.67 -9.63 15.41
N ASP A 12 -5.98 -9.76 15.62
CA ASP A 12 -6.70 -9.27 16.81
C ASP A 12 -6.82 -7.74 17.00
N VAL A 13 -6.38 -6.96 16.02
CA VAL A 13 -6.48 -5.49 16.04
C VAL A 13 -7.35 -4.97 14.88
N TRP A 14 -8.03 -3.85 15.09
CA TRP A 14 -8.93 -3.23 14.12
C TRP A 14 -8.24 -2.08 13.36
N TYR A 15 -8.35 -2.10 12.04
CA TYR A 15 -7.67 -1.15 11.16
C TYR A 15 -8.62 -0.57 10.11
N ARG A 16 -8.26 0.59 9.55
CA ARG A 16 -8.95 1.14 8.38
C ARG A 16 -8.63 0.31 7.16
N ALA A 17 -9.66 -0.09 6.43
CA ALA A 17 -9.51 -0.87 5.22
C ALA A 17 -10.49 -0.43 4.14
N ARG A 18 -10.26 -0.92 2.92
CA ARG A 18 -11.21 -0.86 1.81
C ARG A 18 -11.48 -2.26 1.29
N VAL A 19 -12.74 -2.54 0.98
CA VAL A 19 -13.10 -3.77 0.28
C VAL A 19 -12.64 -3.66 -1.17
N ILE A 20 -11.77 -4.59 -1.60
CA ILE A 20 -11.28 -4.69 -2.98
C ILE A 20 -12.16 -5.65 -3.78
N ARG A 21 -12.57 -6.75 -3.16
CA ARG A 21 -13.36 -7.80 -3.81
C ARG A 21 -14.24 -8.52 -2.79
N ILE A 22 -15.46 -8.82 -3.19
CA ILE A 22 -16.36 -9.70 -2.46
C ILE A 22 -16.34 -11.07 -3.14
N ILE A 23 -16.17 -12.12 -2.35
CA ILE A 23 -16.20 -13.51 -2.79
C ILE A 23 -17.36 -14.17 -2.06
N GLN A 24 -18.45 -14.39 -2.78
CA GLN A 24 -19.68 -14.95 -2.23
C GLN A 24 -19.93 -16.33 -2.84
N ASN A 25 -20.10 -17.32 -1.96
CA ASN A 25 -20.57 -18.66 -2.31
C ASN A 25 -21.98 -18.87 -1.72
N GLN A 26 -22.59 -20.05 -1.94
CA GLN A 26 -23.95 -20.33 -1.44
C GLN A 26 -24.07 -20.30 0.09
N LEU A 27 -22.97 -20.57 0.81
CA LEU A 27 -22.95 -20.71 2.27
C LEU A 27 -22.24 -19.56 2.98
N ASP A 28 -21.20 -19.00 2.35
CA ASP A 28 -20.28 -18.06 3.01
C ASP A 28 -19.97 -16.85 2.13
N CYS A 29 -19.62 -15.74 2.78
CA CYS A 29 -19.11 -14.53 2.17
C CYS A 29 -17.73 -14.19 2.76
N THR A 30 -16.74 -13.99 1.90
CA THR A 30 -15.39 -13.56 2.27
C THR A 30 -15.04 -12.28 1.53
N TYR A 31 -14.37 -11.37 2.22
CA TYR A 31 -14.01 -10.06 1.70
C TYR A 31 -12.50 -9.99 1.57
N ASN A 32 -12.02 -9.68 0.37
CA ASN A 32 -10.63 -9.29 0.17
C ASN A 32 -10.51 -7.80 0.46
N VAL A 33 -9.77 -7.43 1.50
CA VAL A 33 -9.62 -6.05 1.96
C VAL A 33 -8.16 -5.60 1.87
N MET A 34 -7.96 -4.31 1.56
CA MET A 34 -6.65 -3.65 1.65
C MET A 34 -6.66 -2.75 2.87
N PHE A 35 -5.70 -2.94 3.78
CA PHE A 35 -5.51 -2.05 4.91
C PHE A 35 -4.91 -0.75 4.43
N LEU A 36 -5.56 0.37 4.73
CA LEU A 36 -5.22 1.66 4.13
C LEU A 36 -3.86 2.16 4.62
N ASP A 37 -3.57 1.96 5.91
CA ASP A 37 -2.40 2.53 6.56
C ASP A 37 -1.12 1.71 6.30
N PHE A 38 -1.26 0.43 5.94
CA PHE A 38 -0.16 -0.53 5.79
C PHE A 38 -0.07 -1.16 4.40
N THR A 39 -1.08 -0.98 3.55
CA THR A 39 -1.20 -1.49 2.17
C THR A 39 -1.21 -3.01 2.00
N ASN A 40 -1.02 -3.78 3.07
CA ASN A 40 -1.20 -5.23 3.05
C ASN A 40 -2.66 -5.59 2.78
N VAL A 41 -2.85 -6.81 2.26
CA VAL A 41 -4.14 -7.34 1.82
C VAL A 41 -4.43 -8.61 2.59
N ALA A 42 -5.70 -8.81 2.98
CA ALA A 42 -6.13 -10.02 3.66
C ALA A 42 -7.56 -10.41 3.26
N PHE A 43 -7.87 -11.70 3.40
CA PHE A 43 -9.23 -12.21 3.37
C PHE A 43 -9.82 -12.20 4.78
N VAL A 44 -10.99 -11.58 4.94
CA VAL A 44 -11.70 -11.46 6.21
C VAL A 44 -13.16 -11.90 6.05
N THR A 45 -13.81 -12.33 7.13
CA THR A 45 -15.24 -12.67 7.12
C THR A 45 -16.09 -11.49 7.59
N GLU A 46 -17.41 -11.66 7.59
CA GLU A 46 -18.34 -10.67 8.14
C GLU A 46 -18.07 -10.36 9.63
N GLN A 47 -17.64 -11.35 10.43
CA GLN A 47 -17.35 -11.15 11.84
C GLN A 47 -16.14 -10.24 12.08
N ASP A 48 -15.25 -10.17 11.08
CA ASP A 48 -14.01 -9.39 11.08
C ASP A 48 -14.15 -8.03 10.39
N ILE A 49 -15.37 -7.63 10.01
CA ILE A 49 -15.67 -6.33 9.41
C ILE A 49 -16.66 -5.53 10.27
N ARG A 50 -16.43 -4.22 10.36
CA ARG A 50 -17.36 -3.24 10.92
C ARG A 50 -17.52 -2.08 9.93
N ARG A 51 -18.68 -1.42 10.02
CA ARG A 51 -18.95 -0.20 9.24
C ARG A 51 -17.91 0.86 9.57
N TYR A 52 -17.46 1.59 8.55
CA TYR A 52 -16.56 2.71 8.75
C TYR A 52 -17.29 3.85 9.50
N PRO A 53 -16.76 4.33 10.64
CA PRO A 53 -17.40 5.39 11.41
C PRO A 53 -17.50 6.69 10.61
N ALA A 54 -18.64 7.36 10.64
CA ALA A 54 -18.88 8.59 9.88
C ALA A 54 -18.03 9.77 10.38
N ASP A 55 -17.62 9.74 11.65
CA ASP A 55 -16.77 10.71 12.31
C ASP A 55 -15.27 10.46 12.06
N LEU A 56 -14.88 9.30 11.51
CA LEU A 56 -13.50 8.98 11.18
C LEU A 56 -13.05 9.65 9.86
N THR A 57 -12.88 10.96 9.92
CA THR A 57 -12.58 11.83 8.76
C THR A 57 -11.09 12.01 8.48
N VAL A 58 -10.23 11.38 9.27
CA VAL A 58 -8.77 11.46 9.11
C VAL A 58 -8.37 10.95 7.72
N PRO A 59 -7.56 11.68 6.94
CA PRO A 59 -7.09 11.22 5.64
C PRO A 59 -6.30 9.91 5.71
N CYS A 60 -6.22 9.20 4.59
CA CYS A 60 -5.22 8.14 4.40
C CYS A 60 -3.91 8.81 3.97
N PHE A 61 -2.86 8.65 4.78
CA PHE A 61 -1.54 9.24 4.50
C PHE A 61 -0.60 8.28 3.78
N THR A 62 -1.00 7.02 3.64
CA THR A 62 -0.21 5.99 2.94
C THR A 62 -0.60 5.93 1.47
N SER A 63 0.39 5.77 0.59
CA SER A 63 0.22 5.58 -0.84
C SER A 63 1.12 4.44 -1.32
N VAL A 64 0.61 3.61 -2.22
CA VAL A 64 1.45 2.67 -2.97
C VAL A 64 2.16 3.47 -4.05
N CYS A 65 3.49 3.34 -4.10
CA CYS A 65 4.31 4.15 -5.00
C CYS A 65 5.04 3.29 -6.03
N LEU A 66 5.21 3.85 -7.23
CA LEU A 66 6.19 3.41 -8.22
C LEU A 66 7.30 4.45 -8.28
N ILE A 67 8.55 4.03 -8.24
CA ILE A 67 9.69 4.93 -8.34
C ILE A 67 10.07 5.03 -9.83
N GLU A 68 10.14 6.26 -10.35
CA GLU A 68 10.62 6.54 -11.70
C GLU A 68 12.04 6.02 -11.93
N ASP A 69 12.33 5.57 -13.15
CA ASP A 69 13.67 5.10 -13.56
C ASP A 69 14.23 3.90 -12.78
N MET A 70 13.38 3.17 -12.06
CA MET A 70 13.78 1.91 -11.43
C MET A 70 14.20 0.87 -12.48
N PRO A 71 15.28 0.12 -12.24
CA PRO A 71 15.68 -0.96 -13.13
C PRO A 71 14.60 -2.04 -13.17
N HIS A 72 14.20 -2.49 -14.37
CA HIS A 72 13.20 -3.55 -14.55
C HIS A 72 13.55 -4.86 -13.83
N ARG A 73 14.85 -5.12 -13.67
CA ARG A 73 15.39 -6.28 -12.94
C ARG A 73 16.57 -5.82 -12.09
N PRO A 74 16.34 -5.41 -10.83
CA PRO A 74 17.41 -5.02 -9.94
C PRO A 74 18.36 -6.20 -9.66
N THR A 75 19.66 -5.93 -9.55
CA THR A 75 20.64 -6.93 -9.10
C THR A 75 20.52 -7.19 -7.60
N THR A 76 21.16 -8.26 -7.10
CA THR A 76 21.20 -8.54 -5.65
C THR A 76 21.79 -7.37 -4.85
N ASP A 77 22.84 -6.71 -5.36
CA ASP A 77 23.45 -5.56 -4.69
C ASP A 77 22.53 -4.35 -4.65
N GLN A 78 21.79 -4.10 -5.75
CA GLN A 78 20.77 -3.07 -5.81
C GLN A 78 19.62 -3.36 -4.83
N ILE A 79 19.15 -4.60 -4.72
CA ILE A 79 18.13 -5.00 -3.74
C ILE A 79 18.64 -4.76 -2.31
N ASN A 80 19.85 -5.23 -1.99
CA ASN A 80 20.47 -5.03 -0.67
C ASN A 80 20.61 -3.55 -0.30
N PHE A 81 20.90 -2.69 -1.29
CA PHE A 81 20.94 -1.25 -1.10
C PHE A 81 19.56 -0.65 -0.81
N LEU A 82 18.56 -1.02 -1.59
CA LEU A 82 17.18 -0.59 -1.39
C LEU A 82 16.68 -0.97 -0.01
N GLU A 83 16.89 -2.23 0.40
CA GLU A 83 16.52 -2.69 1.74
C GLU A 83 17.18 -1.83 2.81
N LYS A 84 18.49 -1.57 2.72
CA LYS A 84 19.21 -0.71 3.69
C LYS A 84 18.72 0.74 3.71
N LYS A 85 18.27 1.28 2.57
CA LYS A 85 17.79 2.67 2.47
C LYS A 85 16.32 2.83 2.84
N LEU A 86 15.49 1.84 2.56
CA LEU A 86 14.04 1.85 2.75
C LEU A 86 13.63 1.13 4.04
N GLN A 87 14.27 1.48 5.15
CA GLN A 87 13.97 0.90 6.45
C GLN A 87 12.71 1.54 7.06
N MET A 88 11.98 0.79 7.89
CA MET A 88 10.88 1.35 8.67
C MET A 88 11.36 2.53 9.51
N ASN A 89 10.54 3.58 9.58
CA ASN A 89 10.83 4.83 10.30
C ASN A 89 12.06 5.60 9.79
N SER A 90 12.47 5.36 8.53
CA SER A 90 13.46 6.20 7.85
C SER A 90 12.79 7.35 7.10
N LEU A 91 13.49 8.49 7.02
CA LEU A 91 13.08 9.62 6.20
C LEU A 91 13.77 9.52 4.84
N LEU A 92 12.97 9.52 3.78
CA LEU A 92 13.43 9.57 2.40
C LEU A 92 12.92 10.86 1.76
N HIS A 93 13.83 11.62 1.13
CA HIS A 93 13.44 12.78 0.34
C HIS A 93 12.89 12.32 -1.01
N ILE A 94 11.70 12.81 -1.37
CA ILE A 94 11.04 12.56 -2.65
C ILE A 94 11.00 13.87 -3.41
N ASP A 95 11.61 13.89 -4.60
CA ASP A 95 11.80 15.10 -5.41
C ASP A 95 10.49 15.54 -6.08
N SER A 96 9.65 14.58 -6.48
CA SER A 96 8.33 14.86 -7.03
C SER A 96 7.37 13.68 -6.84
N VAL A 97 6.07 14.00 -6.84
CA VAL A 97 4.97 13.03 -6.78
C VAL A 97 3.96 13.36 -7.87
N ASN A 98 3.61 12.37 -8.67
CA ASN A 98 2.58 12.45 -9.69
C ASN A 98 1.51 11.38 -9.44
N TYR A 99 0.28 11.82 -9.18
CA TYR A 99 -0.86 10.93 -8.98
C TYR A 99 -1.55 10.65 -10.31
N SER A 100 -1.58 9.38 -10.71
CA SER A 100 -2.32 8.98 -11.89
C SER A 100 -3.84 9.06 -11.60
N PRO A 101 -4.63 9.72 -12.46
CA PRO A 101 -6.08 9.85 -12.25
C PRO A 101 -6.83 8.50 -12.40
N HIS A 102 -6.16 7.47 -12.92
CA HIS A 102 -6.78 6.17 -13.21
C HIS A 102 -6.34 5.06 -12.26
N THR A 103 -5.33 5.29 -11.42
CA THR A 103 -4.78 4.28 -10.50
C THR A 103 -4.56 4.88 -9.13
N ASP A 104 -4.80 4.13 -8.06
CA ASP A 104 -4.48 4.59 -6.69
C ASP A 104 -2.96 4.47 -6.37
N ILE A 105 -2.12 4.59 -7.41
CA ILE A 105 -0.66 4.48 -7.35
C ILE A 105 -0.06 5.85 -7.64
N ALA A 106 0.87 6.26 -6.79
CA ALA A 106 1.66 7.47 -6.97
C ALA A 106 2.96 7.13 -7.72
N LEU A 107 3.26 7.86 -8.79
CA LEU A 107 4.57 7.82 -9.42
C LEU A 107 5.47 8.83 -8.70
N ILE A 108 6.61 8.41 -8.19
CA ILE A 108 7.52 9.23 -7.39
C ILE A 108 8.89 9.31 -8.03
N LYS A 109 9.50 10.50 -7.99
CA LYS A 109 10.90 10.70 -8.37
C LYS A 109 11.77 10.78 -7.13
N CYS A 110 12.86 10.03 -7.12
CA CYS A 110 13.83 10.02 -6.02
C CYS A 110 15.26 9.92 -6.59
N ASP A 111 15.82 11.06 -6.99
CA ASP A 111 17.12 11.17 -7.66
C ASP A 111 18.22 10.57 -6.80
N SER A 112 18.21 10.83 -5.50
CA SER A 112 19.20 10.29 -4.56
C SER A 112 19.22 8.75 -4.51
N LEU A 113 18.08 8.10 -4.70
CA LEU A 113 17.96 6.65 -4.72
C LEU A 113 18.42 6.08 -6.06
N ILE A 114 17.97 6.68 -7.17
CA ILE A 114 18.32 6.26 -8.53
C ILE A 114 19.82 6.42 -8.80
N GLU A 115 20.43 7.53 -8.39
CA GLU A 115 21.88 7.73 -8.46
C GLU A 115 22.64 6.69 -7.61
N GLY A 116 22.08 6.30 -6.47
CA GLY A 116 22.63 5.25 -5.62
C GLY A 116 22.64 3.89 -6.31
N LEU A 117 21.53 3.55 -6.98
CA LEU A 117 21.40 2.31 -7.77
C LEU A 117 22.34 2.27 -8.96
N ALA A 118 22.53 3.40 -9.65
CA ALA A 118 23.39 3.49 -10.83
C ALA A 118 24.87 3.23 -10.51
N LYS A 119 25.31 3.49 -9.26
CA LYS A 119 26.69 3.22 -8.79
C LYS A 119 26.97 1.74 -8.51
N MET A 120 25.94 0.89 -8.59
CA MET A 120 26.02 -0.55 -8.30
C MET A 120 25.91 -1.43 -9.54
N MET A 121 26.01 -0.81 -10.72
CA MET A 121 26.09 -1.49 -12.02
C MET A 121 27.53 -1.88 -12.36
#